data_AF-A0A2S9GNQ1-F1
#
_entry.id   AF-A0A2S9GNQ1-F1
#
_cell.length_a   1.000
_cell.length_b   1.000
_cell.length_c   1.000
_cell.angle_alpha   90.00
_cell.angle_beta   90.00
_cell.angle_gamma   90.00
#
_symmetry.space_group_name_H-M   'P 1'
#
loop_
_entity.id
_entity.type
_entity.pdbx_description
1 polymer ?
#
loop_
_entity_poly.entity_id
_entity_poly.type
_entity_poly.pdbx_seq_one_letter_code
_entity_poly.pdbx_strand_id
1 'polypeptide(L)' 'EFAARGGSTAAYAWGDDAVPDGRLMANTWQGAFPYRNDGALGWAGTSPVGAFPPNGHGLLDMIGNVWEWTTTRFAGH' A
#
# COMPACT_ATOMS: atom_id res chain seq x y z
N GLU A 1 -11.95 -4.55 4.85
CA GLU A 1 -11.44 -4.46 3.47
C GLU A 1 -12.16 -3.46 2.55
N PHE A 2 -13.47 -3.19 2.72
CA PHE A 2 -14.22 -2.29 1.81
C PHE A 2 -13.58 -0.91 1.60
N ALA A 3 -13.15 -0.25 2.69
CA ALA A 3 -12.48 1.05 2.63
C ALA A 3 -11.12 1.00 1.90
N ALA A 4 -10.31 -0.04 2.14
CA ALA A 4 -9.01 -0.19 1.49
C ALA A 4 -9.15 -0.36 -0.02
N ARG A 5 -10.19 -1.08 -0.47
CA ARG A 5 -10.45 -1.33 -1.89
C ARG A 5 -10.95 -0.10 -2.67
N GLY A 6 -11.39 0.98 -2.02
CA GLY A 6 -11.72 2.21 -2.75
C GLY A 6 -12.89 2.08 -3.74
N GLY A 7 -13.73 1.03 -3.63
CA GLY A 7 -14.76 0.67 -4.61
C GLY A 7 -14.30 -0.28 -5.72
N SER A 8 -13.04 -0.73 -5.69
CA SER A 8 -12.46 -1.68 -6.65
C SER A 8 -12.69 -3.15 -6.29
N THR A 9 -12.82 -4.01 -7.31
CA THR A 9 -12.76 -5.48 -7.16
C THR A 9 -11.39 -6.06 -7.54
N ALA A 10 -10.43 -5.21 -7.89
CA ALA A 10 -9.09 -5.58 -8.31
C ALA A 10 -8.17 -5.98 -7.13
N ALA A 11 -6.99 -6.51 -7.44
CA ALA A 11 -6.00 -6.94 -6.45
C ALA A 11 -5.48 -5.78 -5.56
N TYR A 12 -5.33 -4.58 -6.11
CA TYR A 12 -4.95 -3.37 -5.39
C TYR A 12 -6.07 -2.31 -5.47
N ALA A 13 -6.02 -1.34 -4.56
CA ALA A 13 -6.99 -0.24 -4.51
C ALA A 13 -7.02 0.63 -5.79
N TRP A 14 -5.97 0.56 -6.60
CA TRP A 14 -5.78 1.31 -7.84
C TRP A 14 -5.79 0.45 -9.11
N GLY A 15 -5.98 -0.87 -9.02
CA GLY A 15 -5.99 -1.77 -10.17
C GLY A 15 -5.33 -3.12 -9.88
N ASP A 16 -5.06 -3.89 -10.93
CA ASP A 16 -4.43 -5.22 -10.81
C ASP A 16 -2.90 -5.17 -10.88
N ASP A 17 -2.34 -4.09 -11.40
CA ASP A 17 -0.90 -3.87 -11.43
C ASP A 17 -0.44 -3.21 -10.12
N ALA A 18 0.62 -3.76 -9.52
CA ALA A 18 1.24 -3.21 -8.32
C ALA A 18 1.92 -1.86 -8.59
N VAL A 19 2.42 -1.66 -9.81
CA VAL A 19 3.21 -0.49 -10.22
C VAL A 19 2.71 0.01 -11.60
N PRO A 20 1.44 0.48 -11.69
CA PRO A 20 0.85 0.88 -12.95
C PRO A 20 1.68 2.00 -13.58
N ASP A 21 2.02 1.85 -14.87
CA ASP A 21 2.85 2.79 -15.64
C ASP A 21 4.22 3.09 -14.99
N GLY A 22 4.77 2.16 -14.20
CA GLY A 22 6.03 2.36 -13.48
C GLY A 22 5.91 3.30 -12.27
N ARG A 23 4.68 3.66 -11.87
CA ARG A 23 4.42 4.53 -10.72
C ARG A 23 4.24 3.72 -9.44
N LEU A 24 5.00 4.07 -8.42
CA LEU A 24 4.77 3.55 -7.07
C LEU A 24 3.49 4.16 -6.48
N MET A 25 2.60 3.29 -6.02
CA MET A 25 1.28 3.66 -5.49
C MET A 25 1.16 3.45 -3.97
N ALA A 26 2.19 2.89 -3.34
CA ALA A 26 2.26 2.63 -1.91
C ALA A 26 3.72 2.59 -1.46
N ASN A 27 3.94 2.90 -0.18
CA ASN A 27 5.23 2.71 0.44
C ASN A 27 5.47 1.22 0.73
N THR A 28 6.21 0.56 -0.15
CA THR A 28 6.58 -0.85 -0.06
C THR A 28 8.06 -1.03 -0.37
N TRP A 29 8.65 -2.16 0.06
CA TRP A 29 10.07 -2.44 -0.14
C TRP A 29 10.45 -2.43 -1.63
N GLN A 30 11.46 -1.64 -1.98
CA GLN A 30 12.05 -1.63 -3.32
C GLN A 30 13.43 -2.28 -3.27
N GLY A 31 13.74 -3.17 -4.22
CA GLY A 31 15.01 -3.89 -4.25
C GLY A 31 14.97 -5.25 -3.53
N ALA A 32 16.14 -5.74 -3.13
CA ALA A 32 16.31 -7.11 -2.63
C ALA A 32 16.09 -7.21 -1.12
N PHE A 33 14.88 -7.56 -0.69
CA PHE A 33 14.61 -7.88 0.71
C PHE A 33 15.42 -9.11 1.19
N PRO A 34 15.93 -9.13 2.43
CA PRO A 34 15.96 -8.07 3.44
C PRO A 34 17.20 -7.16 3.40
N TYR A 35 18.08 -7.32 2.39
CA TYR A 35 19.44 -6.77 2.44
C TYR A 35 19.62 -5.41 1.74
N ARG A 36 18.72 -5.07 0.81
CA ARG A 36 18.77 -3.79 0.09
C ARG A 36 17.36 -3.22 -0.09
N ASN A 37 17.08 -2.11 0.59
CA ASN A 37 15.89 -1.31 0.39
C ASN A 37 16.28 -0.02 -0.35
N ASP A 38 15.93 0.06 -1.63
CA ASP A 38 16.17 1.22 -2.48
C ASP A 38 15.16 2.36 -2.17
N GLY A 39 14.13 2.07 -1.37
CA GLY A 39 13.13 3.02 -0.88
C GLY A 39 12.04 3.35 -1.90
N ALA A 40 10.79 3.42 -1.46
CA ALA A 40 9.68 3.87 -2.32
C ALA A 40 9.68 5.41 -2.36
N LEU A 41 10.06 6.00 -3.51
CA LEU A 41 10.24 7.45 -3.65
C LEU A 41 11.23 8.04 -2.61
N GLY A 42 12.26 7.26 -2.25
CA GLY A 42 13.27 7.64 -1.26
C GLY A 42 12.93 7.26 0.19
N TRP A 43 11.74 6.70 0.46
CA TRP A 43 11.36 6.23 1.79
C TRP A 43 11.72 4.76 1.99
N ALA A 44 12.76 4.50 2.78
CA ALA A 44 13.16 3.14 3.18
C ALA A 44 12.48 2.64 4.47
N GLY A 45 11.79 3.55 5.16
CA GLY A 45 10.97 3.28 6.36
C GLY A 45 9.56 3.81 6.14
N THR A 46 8.93 4.40 7.16
CA THR A 46 7.64 5.06 7.01
C THR A 46 7.75 6.34 6.16
N SER A 47 6.65 6.71 5.50
CA SER A 47 6.50 7.97 4.77
C SER A 47 5.42 8.84 5.44
N PRO A 48 5.44 10.17 5.23
CA PRO A 48 4.32 11.02 5.63
C PRO A 48 2.99 10.51 5.05
N VAL A 49 1.91 10.68 5.82
CA VAL A 49 0.57 10.29 5.34
C VAL A 49 0.23 11.07 4.07
N GLY A 50 -0.17 10.37 3.02
CA GLY A 50 -0.51 10.96 1.72
C GLY A 50 0.67 11.23 0.81
N ALA A 51 1.83 10.62 1.07
CA ALA A 51 2.95 10.61 0.13
C ALA A 51 2.62 9.89 -1.19
N PHE A 52 1.63 8.98 -1.16
CA PHE A 52 1.13 8.23 -2.31
C PHE A 52 -0.31 8.61 -2.66
N PRO A 53 -0.76 8.36 -3.91
CA PRO A 53 -2.10 8.77 -4.35
C PRO A 53 -3.22 8.14 -3.53
N PRO A 54 -4.34 8.85 -3.31
CA PRO A 54 -5.50 8.26 -2.67
C PRO A 54 -6.15 7.18 -3.54
N ASN A 55 -6.84 6.24 -2.90
CA ASN A 55 -7.72 5.32 -3.60
C ASN A 55 -9.02 6.00 -4.09
N GLY A 56 -9.91 5.26 -4.76
CA GLY A 56 -11.17 5.77 -5.31
C GLY A 56 -12.14 6.39 -4.28
N HIS A 57 -11.90 6.21 -2.97
CA HIS A 57 -12.67 6.85 -1.89
C HIS A 57 -11.95 8.05 -1.25
N GLY A 58 -10.81 8.47 -1.77
CA GLY A 58 -10.02 9.57 -1.20
C GLY A 58 -9.17 9.16 0.01
N LEU A 59 -9.09 7.86 0.34
CA LEU A 59 -8.31 7.36 1.47
C LEU A 59 -6.85 7.19 1.06
N LEU A 60 -5.94 7.58 1.95
CA LEU A 60 -4.49 7.59 1.73
C LEU A 60 -3.84 6.43 2.49
N ASP A 61 -2.79 5.85 1.93
CA ASP A 61 -1.91 4.85 2.56
C ASP A 61 -2.60 3.59 3.11
N MET A 62 -3.79 3.24 2.61
CA MET A 62 -4.51 2.01 2.97
C MET A 62 -3.76 0.72 2.59
N ILE A 63 -2.69 0.81 1.80
CA ILE A 63 -1.81 -0.27 1.39
C ILE A 63 -0.36 0.22 1.57
N GLY A 64 0.46 -0.53 2.29
CA GLY A 64 1.85 -0.16 2.59
C GLY A 64 1.99 0.80 3.78
N ASN A 65 3.15 1.44 3.91
CA ASN A 65 3.52 2.34 5.02
C ASN A 65 3.56 1.66 6.40
N VAL A 66 2.41 1.37 6.99
CA VAL A 66 2.26 0.69 8.27
C VAL A 66 1.09 -0.31 8.22
N TRP A 67 1.14 -1.33 9.07
CA TRP A 67 -0.02 -2.19 9.27
C TRP A 67 -1.09 -1.46 10.10
N GLU A 68 -2.34 -1.54 9.66
CA GLU A 68 -3.48 -0.95 10.34
C GLU A 68 -4.32 -2.02 11.05
N TRP A 69 -4.57 -1.81 12.34
CA TRP A 69 -5.33 -2.75 13.17
C TRP A 69 -6.81 -2.82 12.77
N THR A 70 -7.40 -4.00 12.89
CA THR A 70 -8.84 -4.20 12.72
C THR A 70 -9.48 -4.72 14.01
N THR A 71 -10.79 -4.52 14.16
CA THR A 71 -11.56 -5.02 15.32
C THR A 71 -11.83 -6.52 15.26
N THR A 72 -11.62 -7.15 14.11
CA THR A 72 -11.83 -8.59 13.89
C THR A 72 -10.65 -9.39 14.45
N ARG A 73 -10.95 -10.45 15.20
CA ARG A 73 -9.92 -11.39 15.65
C ARG A 73 -9.46 -12.27 14.49
N PHE A 74 -8.16 -12.56 14.44
CA PHE A 74 -7.62 -13.55 13.51
C PHE A 74 -8.13 -14.96 13.88
N ALA A 75 -8.60 -15.71 12.89
CA ALA A 75 -8.90 -17.14 13.01
C ALA A 75 -8.10 -17.87 11.93
N GLY A 76 -7.14 -18.69 12.35
CA GLY A 76 -6.36 -19.53 11.44
C GLY A 76 -7.22 -20.63 10.84
N HIS A 77 -6.90 -21.03 9.61
CA HIS A 77 -7.53 -22.16 8.93
C HIS A 77 -6.82 -23.48 9.24
#